data_AF-A0A847B3L6-F1
#
_entry.id   AF-A0A847B3L6-F1
#
_cell.length_a   1.000
_cell.length_b   1.000
_cell.length_c   1.000
_cell.angle_alpha   90.00
_cell.angle_beta   90.00
_cell.angle_gamma   90.00
#
_symmetry.space_group_name_H-M   'P 1'
#
loop_
_entity.id
_entity.type
_entity.pdbx_description
1 polymer ?
#
loop_
_entity_poly.entity_id
_entity_poly.type
_entity_poly.pdbx_seq_one_letter_code
_entity_poly.pdbx_strand_id
1 'polypeptide(L)'
;MLGIQHNYEHFDPELILHINSVFMVLNQLGLGPSVGFFIVDYTSKWNQFLDNSTNFEAIKNYTYLRVRILFDPPSSSFVLDAMERQIKEFEWRLKLQMERKEEDMDE
;
A
#
# COMPACT_ATOMS: atom_id res chain seq x y z
N MET A 1 2.94 -12.96 17.20
CA MET A 1 2.15 -11.73 17.42
C MET A 1 2.93 -10.85 18.38
N LEU A 2 3.03 -9.53 18.12
CA LEU A 2 3.94 -8.59 18.78
C LEU A 2 3.68 -8.31 20.28
N GLY A 3 2.82 -9.07 20.98
CA GLY A 3 2.55 -8.86 22.41
C GLY A 3 1.84 -7.53 22.75
N ILE A 4 1.39 -6.79 21.74
CA ILE A 4 0.68 -5.51 21.89
C ILE A 4 -0.80 -5.81 22.17
N GLN A 5 -1.39 -5.09 23.13
CA GLN A 5 -2.82 -5.21 23.42
C GLN A 5 -3.65 -4.64 22.27
N HIS A 6 -4.80 -5.26 21.96
CA HIS A 6 -5.62 -4.87 20.82
C HIS A 6 -6.12 -3.41 20.87
N ASN A 7 -6.27 -2.86 22.08
CA ASN A 7 -6.69 -1.48 22.34
C ASN A 7 -5.53 -0.47 22.37
N TYR A 8 -4.34 -0.85 21.90
CA TYR A 8 -3.20 0.05 21.85
C TYR A 8 -3.19 0.86 20.55
N GLU A 9 -3.89 1.98 20.56
CA GLU A 9 -4.16 2.83 19.38
C GLU A 9 -3.22 4.07 19.31
N HIS A 10 -2.15 4.10 20.11
CA HIS A 10 -1.28 5.29 20.22
C HIS A 10 -0.67 5.72 18.88
N PHE A 11 -0.40 4.74 18.01
CA PHE A 11 0.22 4.97 16.71
C PHE A 11 -0.78 5.10 15.56
N ASP A 12 -2.08 4.90 15.83
CA ASP A 12 -3.11 4.89 14.79
C ASP A 12 -3.13 6.18 13.96
N PRO A 13 -3.04 7.40 14.54
CA PRO A 13 -3.02 8.63 13.75
C PRO A 13 -1.86 8.68 12.74
N GLU A 14 -0.68 8.19 13.12
CA GLU A 14 0.52 8.18 12.28
C GLU A 14 0.45 7.09 11.20
N LEU A 15 0.05 5.88 11.59
CA LEU A 15 -0.15 4.77 10.65
C LEU A 15 -1.22 5.10 9.61
N ILE A 16 -2.35 5.69 10.03
CA ILE A 16 -3.42 6.14 9.13
C ILE A 16 -2.90 7.18 8.15
N LEU A 17 -2.12 8.16 8.62
CA LEU A 17 -1.50 9.17 7.75
C LEU A 17 -0.60 8.54 6.68
N HIS A 18 0.25 7.60 7.06
CA HIS A 18 1.16 6.92 6.13
C HIS A 18 0.41 6.03 5.15
N ILE A 19 -0.58 5.25 5.62
CA ILE A 19 -1.42 4.39 4.78
C ILE A 19 -2.18 5.24 3.74
N ASN A 20 -2.77 6.36 4.14
CA ASN A 20 -3.50 7.24 3.23
C ASN A 20 -2.58 7.86 2.17
N SER A 21 -1.35 8.19 2.54
CA SER A 21 -0.32 8.64 1.59
C SER A 21 0.00 7.56 0.54
N VAL A 22 0.03 6.29 0.96
CA VAL A 22 0.21 5.16 0.04
C VAL A 22 -1.00 4.99 -0.88
N PHE A 23 -2.24 5.09 -0.37
CA PHE A 23 -3.44 4.98 -1.20
C PHE A 23 -3.51 6.07 -2.27
N MET A 24 -3.07 7.30 -1.95
CA MET A 24 -2.94 8.35 -2.95
C MET A 24 -1.99 7.94 -4.09
N VAL A 25 -0.82 7.38 -3.77
CA VAL A 25 0.16 6.92 -4.78
C VAL A 25 -0.42 5.78 -5.62
N LEU A 26 -1.06 4.79 -4.99
CA LEU A 26 -1.70 3.69 -5.71
C LEU A 26 -2.80 4.19 -6.64
N ASN A 27 -3.59 5.18 -6.21
CA ASN A 27 -4.62 5.79 -7.05
C ASN A 27 -4.03 6.48 -8.28
N GLN A 28 -2.90 7.16 -8.14
CA GLN A 28 -2.17 7.76 -9.27
C GLN A 28 -1.61 6.72 -10.25
N LEU A 29 -1.36 5.49 -9.79
CA LEU A 29 -1.00 4.35 -10.63
C LEU A 29 -2.21 3.68 -11.30
N GLY A 30 -3.42 4.24 -11.14
CA GLY A 30 -4.67 3.68 -11.67
C GLY A 30 -5.32 2.61 -10.78
N LEU A 31 -4.79 2.39 -9.56
CA LEU A 31 -5.34 1.41 -8.63
C LEU A 31 -6.33 2.04 -7.64
N GLY A 32 -7.55 1.51 -7.63
CA GLY A 32 -8.60 1.88 -6.68
C GLY A 32 -9.69 2.78 -7.28
N PRO A 33 -10.55 3.38 -6.45
CA PRO A 33 -11.73 4.12 -6.91
C PRO A 33 -11.38 5.44 -7.58
N SER A 34 -12.16 5.87 -8.57
CA SER A 34 -11.92 7.13 -9.31
C SER A 34 -11.98 8.40 -8.46
N VAL A 35 -12.72 8.38 -7.36
CA VAL A 35 -12.83 9.50 -6.40
C VAL A 35 -11.73 9.49 -5.34
N GLY A 36 -10.81 8.53 -5.40
CA GLY A 36 -9.81 8.27 -4.37
C GLY A 36 -10.34 7.40 -3.23
N PHE A 37 -9.45 7.04 -2.29
CA PHE A 37 -9.77 6.24 -1.12
C PHE A 37 -8.88 6.68 0.05
N PHE A 38 -9.47 6.73 1.25
CA PHE A 38 -8.77 7.01 2.48
C PHE A 38 -9.46 6.28 3.64
N ILE A 39 -8.68 6.00 4.68
CA ILE A 39 -9.15 5.39 5.92
C ILE A 39 -9.10 6.42 7.05
N VAL A 40 -10.02 6.26 8.00
CA VAL A 40 -10.10 7.08 9.22
C VAL A 40 -9.99 6.23 10.49
N ASP A 41 -10.12 4.91 10.35
CA ASP A 41 -10.08 3.93 11.44
C ASP A 41 -9.77 2.52 10.90
N TYR A 42 -9.78 1.54 11.81
CA TYR A 42 -9.48 0.13 11.53
C TYR A 42 -10.64 -0.65 10.85
N THR A 43 -11.82 -0.05 10.67
CA THR A 43 -13.00 -0.75 10.12
C THR A 43 -12.94 -0.89 8.60
N SER A 44 -12.08 -0.08 7.96
CA SER A 44 -11.88 -0.08 6.52
C SER A 44 -11.26 -1.39 6.03
N LYS A 45 -11.71 -1.86 4.87
CA LYS A 45 -11.31 -3.16 4.29
C LYS A 45 -10.69 -2.99 2.92
N TRP A 46 -9.76 -3.87 2.58
CA TRP A 46 -9.11 -3.89 1.26
C TRP A 46 -10.09 -4.03 0.09
N ASN A 47 -11.20 -4.74 0.27
CA ASN A 47 -12.24 -4.88 -0.76
C ASN A 47 -13.07 -3.60 -0.99
N GLN A 48 -12.94 -2.59 -0.11
CA GLN A 48 -13.49 -1.26 -0.34
C GLN A 48 -12.55 -0.39 -1.19
N PHE A 49 -11.26 -0.77 -1.26
CA PHE A 49 -10.26 -0.11 -2.08
C PHE A 49 -10.13 -0.77 -3.47
N LEU A 50 -10.14 -2.09 -3.55
CA LEU A 50 -9.92 -2.85 -4.78
C LEU A 50 -10.97 -3.93 -4.97
N ASP A 51 -11.32 -4.18 -6.23
CA ASP A 51 -12.18 -5.30 -6.60
C ASP A 51 -11.46 -6.64 -6.43
N ASN A 52 -12.24 -7.73 -6.30
CA ASN A 52 -11.71 -9.07 -6.04
C ASN A 52 -10.79 -9.65 -7.13
N SER A 53 -10.68 -8.98 -8.28
CA SER A 53 -9.86 -9.40 -9.43
C SER A 53 -8.41 -8.90 -9.40
N THR A 54 -8.08 -7.95 -8.52
CA THR A 54 -6.74 -7.38 -8.40
C THR A 54 -5.87 -8.22 -7.46
N ASN A 55 -4.56 -8.37 -7.77
CA ASN A 55 -3.63 -9.12 -6.92
C ASN A 55 -3.37 -8.38 -5.59
N PHE A 56 -4.22 -8.66 -4.61
CA PHE A 56 -4.21 -8.02 -3.30
C PHE A 56 -2.86 -8.11 -2.58
N GLU A 57 -2.11 -9.19 -2.77
CA GLU A 57 -0.93 -9.46 -1.94
C GLU A 57 0.27 -8.57 -2.33
N ALA A 58 0.41 -8.21 -3.62
CA ALA A 58 1.44 -7.26 -4.04
C ALA A 58 1.19 -5.85 -3.47
N ILE A 59 -0.08 -5.42 -3.47
CA ILE A 59 -0.47 -4.10 -2.97
C ILE A 59 -0.34 -4.02 -1.44
N LYS A 60 -0.72 -5.08 -0.73
CA LYS A 60 -0.51 -5.19 0.72
C LYS A 60 0.99 -5.12 1.06
N ASN A 61 1.84 -5.84 0.34
CA ASN A 61 3.29 -5.80 0.57
C ASN A 61 3.89 -4.43 0.25
N TYR A 62 3.51 -3.82 -0.87
CA TYR A 62 3.91 -2.46 -1.21
C TYR A 62 3.53 -1.48 -0.10
N THR A 63 2.28 -1.54 0.37
CA THR A 63 1.77 -0.69 1.45
C THR A 63 2.53 -0.90 2.74
N TYR A 64 2.72 -2.17 3.13
CA TYR A 64 3.48 -2.53 4.32
C TYR A 64 4.90 -1.96 4.29
N LEU A 65 5.65 -2.17 3.20
CA LEU A 65 7.03 -1.69 3.08
C LEU A 65 7.12 -0.16 3.11
N ARG A 66 6.23 0.53 2.41
CA ARG A 66 6.16 2.01 2.41
C ARG A 66 5.88 2.55 3.81
N VAL A 67 4.84 2.03 4.47
CA VAL A 67 4.47 2.44 5.83
C VAL A 67 5.59 2.12 6.81
N ARG A 68 6.23 0.95 6.69
CA ARG A 68 7.33 0.54 7.56
C ARG A 68 8.52 1.49 7.48
N ILE A 69 8.95 1.90 6.29
CA ILE A 69 10.09 2.83 6.14
C ILE A 69 9.78 4.19 6.79
N LEU A 70 8.54 4.67 6.69
CA LEU A 70 8.15 5.96 7.26
C LEU A 70 8.00 5.91 8.79
N PHE A 71 7.36 4.85 9.29
CA PHE A 71 7.02 4.69 10.70
C PHE A 71 8.21 4.22 11.56
N ASP A 72 8.93 3.20 11.09
CA ASP A 72 10.05 2.59 11.80
C ASP A 72 11.21 2.33 10.81
N PRO A 73 11.89 3.41 10.37
CA PRO A 73 12.96 3.30 9.38
C PRO A 73 14.07 2.36 9.88
N PRO A 74 14.53 1.42 9.04
CA PRO A 74 15.61 0.53 9.44
C PRO A 74 16.91 1.31 9.67
N SER A 75 17.61 0.98 10.76
CA SER A 75 18.92 1.57 11.07
C SER A 75 20.05 1.10 10.14
N SER A 76 19.85 -0.04 9.47
CA SER A 76 20.79 -0.60 8.51
C SER A 76 20.49 -0.09 7.10
N SER A 77 21.45 0.61 6.49
CA SER A 77 21.36 1.07 5.10
C SER A 77 21.18 -0.08 4.11
N PHE A 78 21.78 -1.24 4.35
CA PHE A 78 21.58 -2.42 3.49
C PHE A 78 20.14 -2.93 3.51
N VAL A 79 19.48 -2.86 4.67
CA VAL A 79 18.08 -3.24 4.80
C VAL A 79 17.18 -2.20 4.14
N LEU A 80 17.48 -0.91 4.32
CA LEU A 80 16.77 0.18 3.63
C LEU A 80 16.84 0.00 2.10
N ASP A 81 18.04 -0.20 1.56
CA ASP A 81 18.27 -0.41 0.13
C ASP A 81 17.49 -1.63 -0.40
N ALA A 82 17.46 -2.72 0.37
CA ALA A 82 16.71 -3.92 0.00
C ALA A 82 15.20 -3.65 -0.02
N MET A 83 14.66 -2.94 0.98
CA MET A 83 13.25 -2.56 1.03
C MET A 83 12.90 -1.61 -0.12
N GLU A 84 13.73 -0.62 -0.41
CA GLU A 84 13.51 0.30 -1.53
C GLU A 84 13.50 -0.41 -2.89
N ARG A 85 14.39 -1.40 -3.09
CA ARG A 85 14.39 -2.22 -4.32
C ARG A 85 13.11 -3.02 -4.47
N GLN A 86 12.62 -3.62 -3.37
CA GLN A 86 11.35 -4.33 -3.38
C GLN A 86 10.17 -3.39 -3.67
N ILE A 87 10.15 -2.20 -3.07
CA ILE A 87 9.12 -1.18 -3.34
C ILE A 87 9.11 -0.79 -4.82
N LYS A 88 10.28 -0.50 -5.40
CA LYS A 88 10.42 -0.16 -6.83
C LYS A 88 9.97 -1.29 -7.74
N GLU A 89 10.29 -2.54 -7.38
CA GLU A 89 9.85 -3.71 -8.14
C GLU A 89 8.32 -3.84 -8.10
N PHE A 90 7.70 -3.76 -6.93
CA PHE A 90 6.24 -3.84 -6.81
C PHE A 90 5.55 -2.70 -7.56
N GLU A 91 6.05 -1.48 -7.45
CA GLU A 91 5.52 -0.32 -8.17
C GLU A 91 5.55 -0.53 -9.69
N TRP A 92 6.69 -1.01 -10.21
CA TRP A 92 6.82 -1.31 -11.63
C TRP A 92 5.86 -2.44 -12.08
N ARG A 93 5.75 -3.52 -11.31
CA ARG A 93 4.85 -4.64 -11.62
C ARG A 93 3.39 -4.22 -11.62
N LEU A 94 3.00 -3.40 -10.64
CA LEU A 94 1.64 -2.88 -10.52
C LEU A 94 1.31 -1.94 -11.69
N LYS A 95 2.25 -1.06 -12.06
CA LYS A 95 2.09 -0.19 -13.23
C LYS A 95 1.92 -1.00 -14.52
N LEU A 96 2.78 -1.99 -14.75
CA LEU A 96 2.71 -2.86 -15.93
C LEU A 96 1.39 -3.65 -15.98
N GLN A 97 0.88 -4.10 -14.82
CA GLN A 97 -0.42 -4.77 -14.76
C GLN A 97 -1.57 -3.83 -15.16
N MET A 98 -1.51 -2.57 -14.76
CA MET A 98 -2.53 -1.57 -15.11
C MET A 98 -2.46 -1.19 -16.59
N GLU A 99 -1.25 -0.95 -17.12
CA GLU A 99 -1.05 -0.69 -18.55
C GLU A 99 -1.65 -1.81 -19.43
N ARG A 100 -1.39 -3.07 -19.08
CA ARG A 100 -1.98 -4.22 -19.80
C ARG A 100 -3.50 -4.29 -19.69
N LYS A 101 -4.05 -3.95 -18.52
CA LYS A 101 -5.50 -3.96 -18.32
C LYS A 101 -6.18 -2.87 -19.16
N GLU A 102 -5.54 -1.73 -19.35
CA GLU A 102 -6.01 -0.67 -20.24
C GLU A 102 -6.00 -1.13 -21.70
N GLU A 103 -4.91 -1.77 -22.16
CA GLU A 103 -4.83 -2.36 -23.51
C GLU A 103 -5.95 -3.39 -23.77
N ASP A 104 -6.21 -4.29 -22.83
CA ASP A 104 -7.27 -5.31 -22.94
C ASP A 104 -8.70 -4.72 -23.00
N MET A 105 -8.91 -3.48 -22.53
CA MET A 105 -10.21 -2.79 -22.57
C MET A 105 -10.43 -2.00 -23.86
N ASP A 106 -9.36 -1.67 -24.58
CA ASP A 106 -9.39 -0.91 -25.83
C ASP A 106 -9.51 -1.82 -27.08
N GLU A 107 -9.39 -3.15 -26.93
CA GLU A 107 -9.63 -4.20 -27.96
C GLU A 107 -11.09 -4.72 -27.97
#